data_AF-A0A7W3QQU2-F1
#
_entry.id   AF-A0A7W3QQU2-F1
#
_cell.length_a   1.000
_cell.length_b   1.000
_cell.length_c   1.000
_cell.angle_alpha   90.00
_cell.angle_beta   90.00
_cell.angle_gamma   90.00
#
_symmetry.space_group_name_H-M   'P 1'
#
loop_
_entity.id
_entity.type
_entity.pdbx_description
1 polymer ?
#
loop_
_entity_poly.entity_id
_entity_poly.type
_entity_poly.pdbx_seq_one_letter_code
_entity_poly.pdbx_strand_id
1 'polypeptide(L)'
;MSARDRAAARLMEEMLVRGRPAARPYPWTVVWRWRYELAAAGLAGGLWYAAGGWAVAALAVAAAGLAAAPAAREWAWVVVTPHRVRAACAELRIQNHRGRLPAVVRTSRAPYGERVLLWCPAGTAPEDFAAARPLLASACWAGDVRVVADARRRQFVTLEVVRRGPGPSVVRVEPDAGREAGARREPGGRVPTGVAYGSRPR
;
A
#
# COMPACT_ATOMS: atom_id res chain seq x y z
N MET A 1 32.79 -28.78 0.94
CA MET A 1 31.64 -27.98 0.48
C MET A 1 32.12 -27.00 -0.58
N SER A 2 31.72 -27.23 -1.84
CA SER A 2 32.19 -26.53 -3.04
C SER A 2 31.64 -25.09 -3.12
N ALA A 3 32.30 -24.21 -3.87
CA ALA A 3 31.80 -22.85 -4.15
C ALA A 3 30.41 -22.87 -4.83
N ARG A 4 30.13 -23.90 -5.62
CA ARG A 4 28.81 -24.15 -6.21
C ARG A 4 27.75 -24.50 -5.16
N ASP A 5 28.10 -25.28 -4.15
CA ASP A 5 27.16 -25.67 -3.07
C ASP A 5 26.74 -24.45 -2.25
N ARG A 6 27.68 -23.52 -1.99
CA ARG A 6 27.38 -22.27 -1.29
C ARG A 6 26.51 -21.32 -2.11
N ALA A 7 26.72 -21.26 -3.43
CA ALA A 7 25.88 -20.47 -4.33
C ALA A 7 24.46 -21.06 -4.44
N ALA A 8 24.35 -22.38 -4.55
CA ALA A 8 23.06 -23.08 -4.56
C ALA A 8 22.30 -22.90 -3.23
N ALA A 9 23.00 -22.97 -2.08
CA ALA A 9 22.40 -22.72 -0.77
C ALA A 9 21.87 -21.28 -0.65
N ARG A 10 22.65 -20.28 -1.11
CA ARG A 10 22.22 -18.87 -1.12
C ARG A 10 21.02 -18.62 -2.04
N LEU A 11 21.02 -19.22 -3.23
CA LEU A 11 19.88 -19.12 -4.15
C LEU A 11 18.65 -19.83 -3.59
N MET A 12 18.82 -20.99 -2.96
CA MET A 12 17.73 -21.70 -2.30
C MET A 12 17.17 -20.88 -1.14
N GLU A 13 18.03 -20.25 -0.33
CA GLU A 13 17.65 -19.36 0.76
C GLU A 13 16.92 -18.12 0.22
N GLU A 14 17.43 -17.47 -0.83
CA GLU A 14 16.75 -16.37 -1.52
C GLU A 14 15.41 -16.78 -2.12
N MET A 15 15.31 -17.98 -2.71
CA MET A 15 14.07 -18.51 -3.27
C MET A 15 13.07 -18.92 -2.19
N LEU A 16 13.51 -19.46 -1.06
CA LEU A 16 12.66 -19.80 0.08
C LEU A 16 12.15 -18.53 0.78
N VAL A 17 12.97 -17.49 0.86
CA VAL A 17 12.58 -16.16 1.36
C VAL A 17 11.59 -15.49 0.40
N ARG A 18 11.80 -15.59 -0.92
CA ARG A 18 10.89 -15.03 -1.95
C ARG A 18 9.61 -15.85 -2.15
N GLY A 19 9.64 -17.15 -1.89
CA GLY A 19 8.72 -18.13 -2.46
C GLY A 19 7.44 -18.43 -1.70
N ARG A 20 7.09 -17.71 -0.62
CA ARG A 20 5.79 -17.98 0.04
C ARG A 20 4.65 -17.27 -0.69
N PRO A 21 3.76 -17.97 -1.41
CA PRO A 21 2.59 -17.34 -2.02
C PRO A 21 1.71 -16.71 -0.93
N ALA A 22 1.05 -15.60 -1.25
CA ALA A 22 0.07 -15.01 -0.37
C ALA A 22 -1.01 -16.07 -0.05
N ALA A 23 -1.23 -16.34 1.24
CA ALA A 23 -2.18 -17.34 1.67
C ALA A 23 -3.61 -16.92 1.36
N ARG A 24 -4.52 -17.91 1.28
CA ARG A 24 -5.94 -17.68 0.97
C ARG A 24 -6.52 -16.58 1.88
N PRO A 25 -7.19 -15.56 1.30
CA PRO A 25 -7.82 -14.49 2.07
C PRO A 25 -8.85 -15.06 3.04
N TYR A 26 -9.08 -14.38 4.17
CA TYR A 26 -10.22 -14.74 5.02
C TYR A 26 -11.52 -14.61 4.22
N PRO A 27 -12.51 -15.51 4.39
CA PRO A 27 -13.78 -15.47 3.65
C PRO A 27 -14.50 -14.12 3.84
N TRP A 28 -14.38 -13.51 5.02
CA TRP A 28 -14.86 -12.16 5.28
C TRP A 28 -14.25 -11.11 4.35
N THR A 29 -12.96 -11.19 4.02
CA THR A 29 -12.31 -10.27 3.08
C THR A 29 -12.75 -10.45 1.64
N VAL A 30 -13.29 -11.62 1.28
CA VAL A 30 -13.87 -11.90 -0.04
C VAL A 30 -15.27 -11.30 -0.11
N VAL A 31 -16.12 -11.53 0.90
CA VAL A 31 -17.44 -10.88 1.01
C VAL A 31 -17.30 -9.37 1.01
N TRP A 32 -16.32 -8.86 1.77
CA TRP A 32 -16.00 -7.44 1.81
C TRP A 32 -15.51 -6.93 0.44
N ARG A 33 -14.83 -7.75 -0.38
CA ARG A 33 -14.39 -7.38 -1.75
C ARG A 33 -15.57 -7.13 -2.68
N TRP A 34 -16.61 -7.96 -2.57
CA TRP A 34 -17.78 -7.90 -3.44
C TRP A 34 -18.65 -6.66 -3.23
N ARG A 35 -18.49 -5.89 -2.15
CA ARG A 35 -19.41 -4.78 -1.88
C ARG A 35 -19.43 -3.71 -2.98
N TYR A 36 -18.29 -3.44 -3.62
CA TYR A 36 -18.23 -2.45 -4.70
C TYR A 36 -18.73 -3.01 -6.03
N GLU A 37 -18.49 -4.29 -6.28
CA GLU A 37 -19.02 -5.00 -7.45
C GLU A 37 -20.56 -5.13 -7.36
N LEU A 38 -21.08 -5.45 -6.17
CA LEU A 38 -22.52 -5.51 -5.89
C LEU A 38 -23.18 -4.12 -5.95
N ALA A 39 -22.51 -3.09 -5.43
CA ALA A 39 -23.02 -1.73 -5.54
C ALA A 39 -23.08 -1.26 -7.00
N ALA A 40 -22.02 -1.53 -7.80
CA ALA A 40 -21.99 -1.22 -9.22
C ALA A 40 -23.03 -2.01 -10.01
N ALA A 41 -23.17 -3.31 -9.76
CA ALA A 41 -24.18 -4.15 -10.39
C ALA A 41 -25.60 -3.71 -10.03
N GLY A 42 -25.85 -3.34 -8.77
CA GLY A 42 -27.14 -2.80 -8.34
C GLY A 42 -27.48 -1.47 -8.99
N LEU A 43 -26.52 -0.55 -9.11
CA LEU A 43 -26.69 0.73 -9.80
C LEU A 43 -26.97 0.52 -11.30
N ALA A 44 -26.19 -0.37 -11.94
CA ALA A 44 -26.38 -0.70 -13.35
C ALA A 44 -27.73 -1.36 -13.60
N GLY A 45 -28.13 -2.32 -12.76
CA GLY A 45 -29.45 -2.97 -12.82
C GLY A 45 -30.60 -2.00 -12.58
N GLY A 46 -30.44 -1.06 -11.63
CA GLY A 46 -31.42 0.01 -11.37
C GLY A 46 -31.57 0.96 -12.56
N LEU A 47 -30.46 1.42 -13.15
CA LEU A 47 -30.51 2.22 -14.37
C LEU A 47 -31.12 1.44 -15.54
N TRP A 48 -30.77 0.16 -15.68
CA TRP A 48 -31.33 -0.69 -16.72
C TRP A 48 -32.84 -0.83 -16.61
N TYR A 49 -33.33 -1.10 -15.40
CA TYR A 49 -34.76 -1.19 -15.12
C TYR A 49 -35.48 0.13 -15.37
N ALA A 50 -34.91 1.26 -14.94
CA ALA A 50 -35.52 2.58 -15.09
C ALA A 50 -35.51 3.12 -16.53
N ALA A 51 -34.48 2.81 -17.32
CA ALA A 51 -34.27 3.37 -18.65
C ALA A 51 -34.85 2.52 -19.79
N GLY A 52 -35.21 1.25 -19.54
CA GLY A 52 -35.76 0.36 -20.55
C GLY A 52 -34.81 0.21 -21.76
N GLY A 53 -35.33 0.43 -22.98
CA GLY A 53 -34.54 0.34 -24.22
C GLY A 53 -33.37 1.32 -24.34
N TRP A 54 -33.33 2.37 -23.51
CA TRP A 54 -32.26 3.38 -23.51
C TRP A 54 -31.17 3.09 -22.47
N ALA A 55 -31.20 1.94 -21.81
CA ALA A 55 -30.30 1.63 -20.71
C ALA A 55 -28.81 1.79 -21.06
N VAL A 56 -28.39 1.40 -22.25
CA VAL A 56 -27.01 1.56 -22.71
C VAL A 56 -26.63 3.05 -22.82
N ALA A 57 -27.51 3.87 -23.40
CA ALA A 57 -27.29 5.31 -23.51
C ALA A 57 -27.31 6.00 -22.13
N ALA A 58 -28.23 5.62 -21.25
CA ALA A 58 -28.33 6.13 -19.89
C ALA A 58 -27.08 5.79 -19.06
N LEU A 59 -26.58 4.55 -19.16
CA LEU A 59 -25.33 4.14 -18.51
C LEU A 59 -24.12 4.91 -19.06
N ALA A 60 -24.04 5.10 -20.38
CA ALA A 60 -22.96 5.87 -21.00
C ALA A 60 -22.95 7.33 -20.54
N VAL A 61 -24.11 7.99 -20.52
CA VAL A 61 -24.26 9.37 -20.03
C VAL A 61 -23.94 9.46 -18.53
N ALA A 62 -24.41 8.52 -17.71
CA ALA A 62 -24.11 8.48 -16.28
C ALA A 62 -22.60 8.30 -16.03
N ALA A 63 -21.94 7.40 -16.77
CA ALA A 63 -20.49 7.19 -16.69
C ALA A 63 -19.71 8.44 -17.11
N ALA A 64 -20.11 9.08 -18.21
CA ALA A 64 -19.50 10.33 -18.68
C ALA A 64 -19.67 11.48 -17.67
N GLY A 65 -20.87 11.61 -17.09
CA GLY A 65 -21.16 12.58 -16.03
C GLY A 65 -20.32 12.35 -14.78
N LEU A 66 -20.17 11.08 -14.35
CA LEU A 66 -19.29 10.72 -13.24
C LEU A 66 -17.82 11.03 -13.54
N ALA A 67 -17.35 10.78 -14.77
CA ALA A 67 -15.97 11.07 -15.15
C ALA A 67 -15.67 12.57 -15.18
N ALA A 68 -16.64 13.39 -15.60
CA ALA A 68 -16.53 14.83 -15.67
C ALA A 68 -16.67 15.52 -14.30
N ALA A 69 -17.39 14.91 -13.36
CA ALA A 69 -17.62 15.50 -12.05
C ALA A 69 -16.36 15.42 -11.15
N PRO A 70 -15.80 16.56 -10.70
CA PRO A 70 -14.62 16.56 -9.83
C PRO A 70 -14.90 15.80 -8.53
N ALA A 71 -16.08 16.00 -7.94
CA ALA A 71 -16.52 15.28 -6.75
C ALA A 71 -16.48 13.76 -6.93
N ALA A 72 -16.92 13.24 -8.08
CA ALA A 72 -16.92 11.80 -8.35
C ALA A 72 -15.49 11.23 -8.45
N ARG A 73 -14.56 11.98 -9.06
CA ARG A 73 -13.12 11.62 -9.04
C ARG A 73 -12.59 11.54 -7.62
N GLU A 74 -13.05 12.42 -6.74
CA GLU A 74 -12.62 12.38 -5.35
C GLU A 74 -13.26 11.24 -4.52
N TRP A 75 -14.48 10.82 -4.88
CA TRP A 75 -15.13 9.63 -4.30
C TRP A 75 -14.50 8.34 -4.81
N ALA A 76 -14.00 8.31 -6.06
CA ALA A 76 -13.33 7.16 -6.64
C ALA A 76 -12.13 6.71 -5.80
N TRP A 77 -11.42 7.64 -5.14
CA TRP A 77 -10.29 7.30 -4.27
C TRP A 77 -10.67 6.46 -3.05
N VAL A 78 -11.92 6.55 -2.57
CA VAL A 78 -12.42 5.69 -1.48
C VAL A 78 -12.44 4.23 -1.90
N VAL A 79 -12.63 3.96 -3.20
CA VAL A 79 -12.61 2.62 -3.80
C VAL A 79 -11.19 2.23 -4.18
N VAL A 80 -10.48 3.11 -4.90
CA VAL A 80 -9.14 2.83 -5.44
C VAL A 80 -8.12 2.60 -4.33
N THR A 81 -8.08 3.47 -3.31
CA THR A 81 -7.08 3.41 -2.24
C THR A 81 -7.04 2.06 -1.50
N PRO A 82 -8.16 1.45 -1.07
CA PRO A 82 -8.16 0.10 -0.50
C PRO A 82 -7.48 -0.95 -1.39
N HIS A 83 -7.76 -0.93 -2.70
CA HIS A 83 -7.18 -1.89 -3.64
C HIS A 83 -5.67 -1.71 -3.75
N ARG A 84 -5.21 -0.45 -3.84
CA ARG A 84 -3.79 -0.13 -3.94
C ARG A 84 -3.04 -0.43 -2.65
N VAL A 85 -3.62 -0.12 -1.48
CA VAL A 85 -3.05 -0.51 -0.19
C VAL A 85 -2.90 -2.02 -0.08
N ARG A 86 -3.87 -2.80 -0.57
CA ARG A 86 -3.79 -4.26 -0.55
C ARG A 86 -2.72 -4.79 -1.50
N ALA A 87 -2.64 -4.26 -2.71
CA ALA A 87 -1.59 -4.59 -3.68
C ALA A 87 -0.21 -4.26 -3.11
N ALA A 88 -0.06 -3.07 -2.51
CA ALA A 88 1.17 -2.64 -1.85
C ALA A 88 1.54 -3.57 -0.69
N CYS A 89 0.59 -3.97 0.17
CA CYS A 89 0.89 -4.96 1.22
C CYS A 89 1.41 -6.29 0.65
N ALA A 90 0.88 -6.72 -0.50
CA ALA A 90 1.30 -7.95 -1.16
C ALA A 90 2.71 -7.84 -1.78
N GLU A 91 2.98 -6.74 -2.47
CA GLU A 91 4.28 -6.44 -3.10
C GLU A 91 5.37 -6.22 -2.04
N LEU A 92 5.04 -5.48 -0.97
CA LEU A 92 5.95 -5.16 0.12
C LEU A 92 6.04 -6.27 1.18
N ARG A 93 5.31 -7.37 0.98
CA ARG A 93 5.32 -8.54 1.87
C ARG A 93 4.98 -8.19 3.32
N ILE A 94 4.13 -7.18 3.50
CA ILE A 94 3.54 -6.84 4.79
C ILE A 94 2.45 -7.89 5.04
N GLN A 95 2.87 -9.04 5.54
CA GLN A 95 2.04 -10.20 5.76
C GLN A 95 2.55 -10.96 6.99
N ASN A 96 1.68 -11.73 7.63
CA ASN A 96 2.14 -12.55 8.75
C ASN A 96 2.97 -13.75 8.29
N HIS A 97 3.54 -14.49 9.25
CA HIS A 97 4.30 -15.73 9.03
C HIS A 97 3.52 -16.82 8.27
N ARG A 98 2.18 -16.76 8.25
CA ARG A 98 1.30 -17.67 7.49
C ARG A 98 0.96 -17.13 6.10
N GLY A 99 1.57 -16.02 5.65
CA GLY A 99 1.33 -15.41 4.35
C GLY A 99 0.02 -14.63 4.24
N ARG A 100 -0.64 -14.28 5.35
CA ARG A 100 -1.91 -13.55 5.35
C ARG A 100 -1.66 -12.05 5.32
N LEU A 101 -2.34 -11.36 4.42
CA LEU A 101 -2.27 -9.92 4.25
C LEU A 101 -3.22 -9.19 5.23
N PRO A 102 -2.86 -7.96 5.65
CA PRO A 102 -3.76 -7.02 6.31
C PRO A 102 -5.05 -6.82 5.52
N ALA A 103 -6.19 -6.80 6.22
CA ALA A 103 -7.50 -6.60 5.62
C ALA A 103 -7.92 -5.13 5.74
N VAL A 104 -8.35 -4.51 4.64
CA VAL A 104 -8.94 -3.17 4.71
C VAL A 104 -10.33 -3.25 5.33
N VAL A 105 -10.49 -2.70 6.52
CA VAL A 105 -11.75 -2.66 7.27
C VAL A 105 -12.61 -1.51 6.80
N ARG A 106 -12.06 -0.29 6.75
CA ARG A 106 -12.84 0.90 6.39
C ARG A 106 -11.96 1.89 5.65
N THR A 107 -12.52 2.55 4.65
CA THR A 107 -11.92 3.72 4.04
C THR A 107 -12.87 4.88 4.18
N SER A 108 -12.39 5.99 4.72
CA SER A 108 -13.16 7.23 4.87
C SER A 108 -12.38 8.40 4.28
N ARG A 109 -13.10 9.39 3.76
CA ARG A 109 -12.50 10.61 3.24
C ARG A 109 -11.97 11.46 4.41
N ALA A 110 -10.90 12.18 4.15
CA ALA A 110 -10.33 13.16 5.07
C ALA A 110 -9.90 14.41 4.28
N PRO A 111 -9.78 15.59 4.90
CA PRO A 111 -9.39 16.82 4.20
C PRO A 111 -8.08 16.72 3.41
N TYR A 112 -7.16 15.85 3.86
CA TYR A 112 -5.85 15.62 3.24
C TYR A 112 -5.83 14.47 2.21
N GLY A 113 -6.93 13.73 2.02
CA GLY A 113 -6.98 12.54 1.18
C GLY A 113 -7.90 11.47 1.77
N GLU A 114 -7.33 10.34 2.18
CA GLU A 114 -8.11 9.19 2.67
C GLU A 114 -7.53 8.62 3.98
N ARG A 115 -8.42 8.10 4.82
CA ARG A 115 -8.07 7.35 6.02
C ARG A 115 -8.50 5.89 5.82
N VAL A 116 -7.54 4.98 5.88
CA VAL A 116 -7.72 3.55 5.65
C VAL A 116 -7.45 2.79 6.94
N LEU A 117 -8.49 2.23 7.53
CA LEU A 117 -8.38 1.35 8.69
C LEU A 117 -8.08 -0.07 8.20
N LEU A 118 -6.96 -0.62 8.67
CA LEU A 118 -6.51 -1.97 8.42
C LEU A 118 -6.68 -2.83 9.66
N TRP A 119 -7.12 -4.07 9.46
CA TRP A 119 -7.01 -5.13 10.43
C TRP A 119 -5.77 -5.97 10.11
N CYS A 120 -4.81 -5.94 11.02
CA CYS A 120 -3.54 -6.63 10.90
C CYS A 120 -3.66 -8.03 11.50
N PRO A 121 -3.35 -9.10 10.75
CA PRO A 121 -3.28 -10.43 11.32
C PRO A 121 -2.15 -10.53 12.34
N ALA A 122 -2.25 -11.47 13.28
CA ALA A 122 -1.19 -11.71 14.26
C ALA A 122 0.15 -11.97 13.56
N GLY A 123 1.20 -11.23 13.98
CA GLY A 123 2.52 -11.24 13.36
C GLY A 123 2.78 -10.13 12.35
N THR A 124 1.85 -9.18 12.19
CA THR A 124 2.10 -7.92 11.47
C THR A 124 2.02 -6.78 12.45
N ALA A 125 3.05 -5.94 12.48
CA ALA A 125 3.19 -4.85 13.43
C ALA A 125 3.00 -3.48 12.75
N PRO A 126 2.52 -2.44 13.46
CA PRO A 126 2.46 -1.08 12.92
C PRO A 126 3.80 -0.57 12.39
N GLU A 127 4.90 -1.03 12.98
CA GLU A 127 6.28 -0.68 12.62
C GLU A 127 6.64 -1.16 11.21
N ASP A 128 6.08 -2.28 10.75
CA ASP A 128 6.27 -2.78 9.39
C ASP A 128 5.74 -1.78 8.36
N PHE A 129 4.59 -1.15 8.65
CA PHE A 129 4.01 -0.11 7.80
C PHE A 129 4.80 1.19 7.89
N ALA A 130 5.29 1.54 9.08
CA ALA A 130 6.09 2.75 9.28
C ALA A 130 7.41 2.67 8.50
N ALA A 131 8.08 1.52 8.52
CA ALA A 131 9.29 1.26 7.74
C ALA A 131 9.01 1.29 6.22
N ALA A 132 7.86 0.79 5.79
CA ALA A 132 7.45 0.74 4.39
C ALA A 132 6.77 2.03 3.88
N ARG A 133 6.63 3.07 4.71
CA ARG A 133 5.89 4.31 4.39
C ARG A 133 6.21 4.92 3.03
N PRO A 134 7.49 5.11 2.63
CA PRO A 134 7.80 5.71 1.33
C PRO A 134 7.32 4.86 0.15
N LEU A 135 7.44 3.54 0.28
CA LEU A 135 6.99 2.60 -0.73
C LEU A 135 5.45 2.53 -0.79
N LEU A 136 4.78 2.58 0.36
CA LEU A 136 3.33 2.69 0.44
C LEU A 136 2.82 3.98 -0.21
N ALA A 137 3.48 5.11 0.01
CA ALA A 137 3.12 6.39 -0.62
C ALA A 137 3.23 6.31 -2.14
N SER A 138 4.35 5.80 -2.65
CA SER A 138 4.56 5.55 -4.09
C SER A 138 3.50 4.60 -4.66
N ALA A 139 3.30 3.45 -4.02
CA ALA A 139 2.33 2.44 -4.44
C ALA A 139 0.88 2.90 -4.34
N CYS A 140 0.58 3.96 -3.58
CA CYS A 140 -0.76 4.55 -3.49
C CYS A 140 -0.93 5.79 -4.38
N TRP A 141 0.10 6.24 -5.12
CA TRP A 141 0.16 7.54 -5.81
C TRP A 141 -0.19 8.70 -4.86
N ALA A 142 0.32 8.63 -3.64
CA ALA A 142 0.12 9.63 -2.61
C ALA A 142 1.41 10.43 -2.42
N GLY A 143 1.29 11.70 -2.03
CA GLY A 143 2.46 12.51 -1.66
C GLY A 143 3.10 12.00 -0.37
N ASP A 144 2.29 11.43 0.53
CA ASP A 144 2.75 10.85 1.78
C ASP A 144 1.73 9.84 2.34
N VAL A 145 2.17 8.95 3.24
CA VAL A 145 1.32 8.02 4.00
C VAL A 145 1.71 8.11 5.47
N ARG A 146 0.78 8.46 6.37
CA ARG A 146 1.05 8.45 7.81
C ARG A 146 0.48 7.20 8.44
N VAL A 147 1.21 6.62 9.36
CA VAL A 147 0.81 5.39 10.06
C VAL A 147 0.40 5.76 11.47
N VAL A 148 -0.85 5.48 11.82
CA VAL A 148 -1.42 5.72 13.16
C VAL A 148 -1.83 4.36 13.74
N ALA A 149 -1.08 3.90 14.74
CA ALA A 149 -1.42 2.69 15.48
C ALA A 149 -2.50 2.98 16.54
N ASP A 150 -3.50 2.12 16.67
CA ASP A 150 -4.47 2.21 17.77
C ASP A 150 -3.81 1.69 19.07
N ALA A 151 -3.67 2.56 20.05
CA ALA A 151 -3.02 2.24 21.33
C ALA A 151 -3.80 1.19 22.14
N ARG A 152 -5.11 1.10 21.98
CA ARG A 152 -5.98 0.13 22.69
C ARG A 152 -6.06 -1.20 21.94
N ARG A 153 -5.91 -1.18 20.61
CA ARG A 153 -6.10 -2.35 19.76
C ARG A 153 -5.00 -2.41 18.71
N ARG A 154 -3.88 -3.05 19.07
CA ARG A 154 -2.70 -3.19 18.20
C ARG A 154 -2.97 -3.94 16.89
N GLN A 155 -4.07 -4.70 16.82
CA GLN A 155 -4.55 -5.33 15.61
C GLN A 155 -5.14 -4.35 14.57
N PHE A 156 -5.34 -3.08 14.92
CA PHE A 156 -5.82 -2.05 14.01
C PHE A 156 -4.75 -1.01 13.73
N VAL A 157 -4.49 -0.79 12.45
CA VAL A 157 -3.57 0.24 11.96
C VAL A 157 -4.35 1.15 11.03
N THR A 158 -4.24 2.45 11.23
CA THR A 158 -4.85 3.45 10.35
C THR A 158 -3.77 4.06 9.47
N LEU A 159 -3.91 3.90 8.15
CA LEU A 159 -3.08 4.59 7.17
C LEU A 159 -3.80 5.86 6.73
N GLU A 160 -3.17 7.01 6.94
CA GLU A 160 -3.62 8.28 6.40
C GLU A 160 -2.88 8.55 5.10
N VAL A 161 -3.58 8.37 3.98
CA VAL A 161 -3.06 8.57 2.64
C VAL A 161 -3.23 10.05 2.29
N VAL A 162 -2.10 10.76 2.19
CA VAL A 162 -2.07 12.20 1.97
C VAL A 162 -1.87 12.47 0.48
N ARG A 163 -2.90 13.01 -0.15
CA ARG A 163 -2.90 13.46 -1.55
C ARG A 163 -2.96 14.97 -1.67
N ARG A 164 -3.49 15.64 -0.66
CA ARG A 164 -3.68 17.10 -0.57
C ARG A 164 -3.11 17.57 0.76
N GLY A 165 -2.24 18.57 0.75
CA GLY A 165 -1.57 19.07 1.96
C GLY A 165 -0.20 19.67 1.65
N PRO A 166 0.49 20.26 2.65
CA PRO A 166 1.84 20.78 2.45
C PRO A 166 2.72 19.69 1.84
N GLY A 167 3.44 20.05 0.78
CA GLY A 167 4.01 19.13 -0.21
C GLY A 167 4.83 17.97 0.36
N PRO A 168 5.09 16.94 -0.45
CA PRO A 168 5.82 15.74 0.00
C PRO A 168 7.14 16.13 0.66
N SER A 169 7.57 15.38 1.68
CA SER A 169 8.97 15.41 2.10
C SER A 169 9.79 14.95 0.90
N VAL A 170 10.40 15.89 0.19
CA VAL A 170 11.21 15.61 -0.99
C VAL A 170 12.40 14.78 -0.53
N VAL A 171 12.37 13.47 -0.82
CA VAL A 171 13.54 12.62 -0.68
C VAL A 171 14.43 12.92 -1.88
N ARG A 172 15.43 13.80 -1.69
CA ARG A 172 16.49 13.97 -2.67
C ARG A 172 17.33 12.69 -2.64
N VAL A 173 17.19 11.87 -3.68
CA VAL A 173 18.14 10.79 -3.94
C VAL A 173 19.37 11.47 -4.54
N GLU A 174 20.36 11.72 -3.70
CA GLU A 174 21.67 12.16 -4.18
C GLU A 174 22.23 11.05 -5.07
N PRO A 175 22.66 11.33 -6.31
CA PRO A 175 23.30 10.32 -7.14
C PRO A 175 24.50 9.76 -6.37
N ASP A 176 24.66 8.44 -6.40
CA ASP A 176 25.71 7.70 -5.69
C ASP A 176 27.11 8.11 -6.18
N ALA A 177 27.63 9.23 -5.65
CA ALA A 177 28.99 9.70 -5.85
C ALA A 177 30.04 8.75 -5.22
N GLY A 178 29.60 7.68 -4.55
CA GLY A 178 30.46 6.72 -3.86
C GLY A 178 30.90 5.52 -4.70
N ARG A 179 30.27 5.26 -5.86
CA ARG A 179 30.59 4.06 -6.66
C ARG A 179 31.86 4.17 -7.50
N GLU A 180 32.35 5.38 -7.75
CA GLU A 180 33.62 5.61 -8.48
C GLU A 180 34.84 5.75 -7.53
N ALA A 181 34.63 6.13 -6.26
CA ALA A 181 35.72 6.34 -5.30
C ALA A 181 36.26 5.04 -4.65
N GLY A 182 35.57 3.91 -4.83
CA GLY A 182 35.95 2.61 -4.26
C GLY A 182 37.07 1.86 -4.98
N ALA A 183 37.46 2.29 -6.19
CA ALA A 183 38.53 1.63 -6.96
C ALA A 183 39.96 2.05 -6.55
N ARG A 184 40.11 2.97 -5.57
CA ARG A 184 41.43 3.46 -5.15
C ARG A 184 41.48 3.79 -3.64
N ARG A 185 41.24 2.82 -2.77
CA ARG A 185 41.62 2.94 -1.34
C ARG A 185 42.35 1.71 -0.84
N GLU A 186 43.53 1.98 -0.32
CA GLU A 186 44.45 1.05 0.35
C GLU A 186 43.84 0.35 1.58
N PRO A 187 44.38 -0.82 1.97
CA PRO A 187 43.85 -1.64 3.04
C PRO A 187 44.25 -1.08 4.41
N GLY A 188 43.38 -0.31 5.06
CA GLY A 188 43.58 0.05 6.47
C GLY A 188 42.77 1.26 6.92
N GLY A 189 41.54 1.05 7.38
CA GLY A 189 40.76 2.13 7.99
C GLY A 189 39.41 1.67 8.51
N ARG A 190 39.27 1.62 9.84
CA ARG A 190 38.08 1.20 10.59
C ARG A 190 36.88 2.11 10.26
N VAL A 191 35.72 1.51 9.99
CA VAL A 191 34.44 2.21 9.74
C VAL A 191 33.86 2.72 11.06
N PRO A 192 33.43 4.00 11.19
CA PRO A 192 32.65 4.45 12.33
C PRO A 192 31.17 4.13 12.12
N THR A 193 30.58 3.45 13.11
CA THR A 193 29.15 3.20 13.25
C THR A 193 28.47 4.44 13.82
N GLY A 194 27.39 4.91 13.18
CA GLY A 194 26.45 5.84 13.82
C GLY A 194 25.68 6.72 12.84
N VAL A 195 24.45 6.32 12.51
CA VAL A 195 23.44 7.23 11.97
C VAL A 195 22.49 7.59 13.12
N ALA A 196 22.64 8.79 13.67
CA ALA A 196 21.74 9.34 14.68
C ALA A 196 20.50 9.94 13.99
N TYR A 197 19.32 9.44 14.32
CA TYR A 197 18.05 10.07 13.95
C TYR A 197 17.76 11.21 14.93
N GLY A 198 17.92 12.45 14.48
CA GLY A 198 17.56 13.64 15.24
C GLY A 198 16.05 13.86 15.25
N SER A 199 15.44 13.71 16.42
CA SER A 199 14.13 14.27 16.74
C SER A 199 14.24 15.80 16.86
N ARG A 200 13.33 16.55 16.22
CA ARG A 200 13.07 17.95 16.61
C ARG A 200 11.66 18.09 17.18
N PRO A 201 11.51 18.85 18.29
CA PRO A 201 10.22 19.06 18.92
C PRO A 201 9.45 20.23 18.28
N ARG A 202 8.11 20.06 18.37
CA ARG A 202 6.97 20.99 18.30
C ARG A 202 7.06 22.24 17.42
#